data_AF-A0A396ZRQ2-F1
#
_entry.id   AF-A0A396ZRQ2-F1
#
_cell.length_a   1.000
_cell.length_b   1.000
_cell.length_c   1.000
_cell.angle_alpha   90.00
_cell.angle_beta   90.00
_cell.angle_gamma   90.00
#
_symmetry.space_group_name_H-M   'P 1'
#
loop_
_entity.id
_entity.type
_entity.pdbx_description
1 polymer ?
#
loop_
_entity_poly.entity_id
_entity_poly.type
_entity_poly.pdbx_seq_one_letter_code
_entity_poly.pdbx_strand_id
1 'polypeptide(L)'
;WEKIAKKLTTDTSLSAFKSGPALRKRTEFLLKKHAANEHASLRKSGSTEEYDVRTQLLTDVATRIADYEQYKEVHLDLDRRKMQGLINSGEAIRQTALQSTSKEFNGVSSSSSDNNNDIPRTATNKKRKASTGKFCSKKTRTKRESLDLLLRVVSEGVSKLSKADDEMAAIQRERLEFDREQSALAREQLSFAREQAIVAEQRYAESQRVMITLLQEFVESKKQEK
;
A
#
# COMPACT_ATOMS: atom_id res chain seq x y z
N TRP A 1 53.99 16.11 19.98
CA TRP A 1 54.55 14.87 19.38
C TRP A 1 55.96 14.58 19.85
N GLU A 2 56.93 15.50 19.74
CA GLU A 2 58.30 15.26 20.24
C GLU A 2 58.36 14.97 21.74
N LYS A 3 57.58 15.71 22.54
CA LYS A 3 57.42 15.45 23.98
C LYS A 3 56.82 14.07 24.28
N ILE A 4 55.98 13.55 23.39
CA ILE A 4 55.32 12.24 23.53
C ILE A 4 56.30 11.12 23.15
N ALA A 5 57.03 11.30 22.06
CA ALA A 5 58.10 10.38 21.65
C ALA A 5 59.16 10.21 22.75
N LYS A 6 59.60 11.32 23.38
CA LYS A 6 60.55 11.29 24.49
C LYS A 6 60.03 10.54 25.74
N LYS A 7 58.73 10.61 26.01
CA LYS A 7 58.10 9.85 27.11
C LYS A 7 57.93 8.37 26.77
N LEU A 8 57.65 8.04 25.51
CA LEU A 8 57.55 6.65 25.08
C LEU A 8 58.91 5.94 25.07
N THR A 9 60.00 6.67 24.83
CA THR A 9 61.37 6.13 24.93
C THR A 9 61.82 5.86 26.37
N THR A 10 61.15 6.42 27.37
CA THR A 10 61.44 6.09 28.78
C THR A 10 60.69 4.86 29.27
N ASP A 11 59.66 4.41 28.54
CA ASP A 11 58.94 3.17 28.84
C ASP A 11 59.65 1.97 28.21
N THR A 12 60.30 1.15 29.04
CA THR A 12 61.08 -0.04 28.61
C THR A 12 60.24 -1.10 27.89
N SER A 13 58.92 -1.10 28.09
CA SER A 13 57.97 -2.02 27.44
C SER A 13 57.66 -1.65 25.99
N LEU A 14 57.94 -0.41 25.57
CA LEU A 14 57.65 0.10 24.24
C LEU A 14 58.97 0.38 23.52
N SER A 15 59.57 -0.67 22.97
CA SER A 15 60.93 -0.68 22.39
C SER A 15 61.13 0.16 21.10
N ALA A 16 60.26 1.10 20.78
CA ALA A 16 60.27 1.81 19.50
C ALA A 16 60.74 3.27 19.62
N PHE A 17 62.03 3.50 19.33
CA PHE A 17 62.60 4.82 19.08
C PHE A 17 62.05 5.42 17.78
N LYS A 18 60.89 6.09 17.86
CA LYS A 18 60.28 6.79 16.72
C LYS A 18 60.30 8.29 16.96
N SER A 19 60.76 9.05 15.97
CA SER A 19 60.71 10.51 16.01
C SER A 19 59.25 10.98 16.13
N GLY A 20 59.02 12.14 16.76
CA GLY A 20 57.67 12.67 16.93
C GLY A 20 56.86 12.78 15.62
N PRO A 21 57.46 13.20 14.49
CA PRO A 21 56.77 13.21 13.20
C PRO A 21 56.36 11.81 12.71
N ALA A 22 57.20 10.79 12.91
CA ALA A 22 56.87 9.41 12.54
C ALA A 22 55.74 8.85 13.41
N LEU A 23 55.76 9.18 14.71
CA LEU A 23 54.69 8.81 15.63
C LEU A 23 53.36 9.44 15.21
N ARG A 24 53.36 10.74 14.89
CA ARG A 24 52.19 11.47 14.40
C ARG A 24 51.60 10.84 13.13
N LYS A 25 52.43 10.55 12.13
CA LYS A 25 51.95 9.90 10.88
C LYS A 25 51.34 8.53 11.16
N ARG A 26 51.94 7.76 12.07
CA ARG A 26 51.43 6.44 12.47
C ARG A 26 50.08 6.54 13.18
N THR A 27 49.92 7.49 14.12
CA THR A 27 48.66 7.71 14.81
C THR A 27 47.57 8.22 13.86
N GLU A 28 47.88 9.17 12.98
CA GLU A 28 46.93 9.64 11.95
C GLU A 28 46.49 8.49 11.01
N PHE A 29 47.42 7.61 10.61
CA PHE A 29 47.09 6.42 9.83
C PHE A 29 46.17 5.45 10.59
N LEU A 30 46.48 5.17 11.86
CA LEU A 30 45.66 4.28 12.70
C LEU A 30 44.26 4.85 12.93
N LEU A 31 44.14 6.16 13.15
CA LEU A 31 42.84 6.83 13.28
C LEU A 31 42.04 6.74 11.98
N LYS A 32 42.66 6.97 10.82
CA LYS A 32 41.99 6.78 9.52
C LYS A 32 41.54 5.35 9.30
N LYS A 33 42.38 4.36 9.64
CA LYS A 33 42.03 2.93 9.54
C LYS A 33 40.88 2.57 10.48
N HIS A 34 40.88 3.08 11.70
CA HIS A 34 39.81 2.87 12.67
C HIS A 34 38.49 3.45 12.18
N ALA A 35 38.48 4.71 11.75
CA ALA A 35 37.29 5.36 11.22
C ALA A 35 36.75 4.64 9.98
N ALA A 36 37.62 4.17 9.08
CA ALA A 36 37.22 3.37 7.93
C ALA A 36 36.61 2.02 8.35
N ASN A 37 37.18 1.37 9.37
CA ASN A 37 36.66 0.12 9.92
C ASN A 37 35.35 0.32 10.67
N GLU A 38 35.15 1.41 11.40
CA GLU A 38 33.87 1.76 12.02
C GLU A 38 32.80 2.04 10.97
N HIS A 39 33.12 2.78 9.90
CA HIS A 39 32.21 2.97 8.77
C HIS A 39 31.91 1.67 8.01
N ALA A 40 32.84 0.72 7.99
CA ALA A 40 32.62 -0.61 7.42
C ALA A 40 31.81 -1.51 8.35
N SER A 41 32.01 -1.40 9.67
CA SER A 41 31.23 -2.08 10.70
C SER A 41 29.80 -1.55 10.76
N LEU A 42 29.60 -0.23 10.69
CA LEU A 42 28.28 0.41 10.59
C LEU A 42 27.52 -0.04 9.34
N ARG A 43 28.23 -0.25 8.23
CA ARG A 43 27.69 -0.85 7.00
C ARG A 43 27.39 -2.34 7.13
N LYS A 44 28.02 -3.06 8.06
CA LYS A 44 27.80 -4.49 8.33
C LYS A 44 26.77 -4.75 9.44
N SER A 45 26.53 -3.77 10.31
CA SER A 45 25.52 -3.83 11.37
C SER A 45 24.11 -3.49 10.89
N GLY A 46 23.94 -3.15 9.62
CA GLY A 46 22.73 -3.49 8.88
C GLY A 46 23.10 -4.56 7.86
N SER A 47 22.40 -5.69 7.84
CA SER A 47 22.65 -6.72 6.82
C SER A 47 22.38 -6.12 5.43
N THR A 48 23.02 -6.64 4.38
CA THR A 48 22.68 -6.26 2.98
C THR A 48 21.18 -6.39 2.73
N GLU A 49 20.56 -7.40 3.33
CA GLU A 49 19.13 -7.63 3.27
C GLU A 49 18.33 -6.49 3.90
N GLU A 50 18.77 -5.89 5.00
CA GLU A 50 18.10 -4.72 5.59
C GLU A 50 18.12 -3.50 4.67
N TYR A 51 19.21 -3.31 3.91
CA TYR A 51 19.30 -2.23 2.93
C TYR A 51 18.39 -2.48 1.72
N ASP A 52 18.35 -3.71 1.23
CA ASP A 52 17.48 -4.09 0.11
C ASP A 52 16.00 -4.00 0.52
N VAL A 53 15.65 -4.49 1.71
CA VAL A 53 14.31 -4.37 2.29
C VAL A 53 13.92 -2.92 2.50
N ARG A 54 14.83 -2.08 3.01
CA ARG A 54 14.57 -0.62 3.14
C ARG A 54 14.33 0.03 1.79
N THR A 55 15.11 -0.35 0.78
CA THR A 55 15.00 0.20 -0.58
C THR A 55 13.69 -0.24 -1.24
N GLN A 56 13.32 -1.50 -1.06
CA GLN A 56 12.03 -2.05 -1.49
C GLN A 56 10.87 -1.33 -0.80
N LEU A 57 10.93 -1.16 0.52
CA LEU A 57 9.88 -0.49 1.29
C LEU A 57 9.70 0.98 0.86
N LEU A 58 10.80 1.70 0.62
CA LEU A 58 10.74 3.08 0.12
C LEU A 58 10.12 3.13 -1.28
N THR A 59 10.41 2.15 -2.12
CA THR A 59 9.82 2.02 -3.46
C THR A 59 8.31 1.76 -3.36
N ASP A 60 7.90 0.82 -2.50
CA ASP A 60 6.49 0.50 -2.25
C ASP A 60 5.69 1.69 -1.68
N VAL A 61 6.29 2.47 -0.80
CA VAL A 61 5.64 3.68 -0.27
C VAL A 61 5.48 4.72 -1.38
N ALA A 62 6.51 4.94 -2.20
CA ALA A 62 6.44 5.87 -3.32
C ALA A 62 5.39 5.48 -4.36
N THR A 63 5.29 4.19 -4.70
CA THR A 63 4.26 3.69 -5.64
C THR A 63 2.86 3.84 -5.06
N ARG A 64 2.63 3.49 -3.79
CA ARG A 64 1.31 3.69 -3.16
C ARG A 64 0.88 5.15 -3.12
N ILE A 65 1.81 6.08 -2.90
CA ILE A 65 1.51 7.52 -2.95
C ILE A 65 1.11 7.93 -4.36
N ALA A 66 1.86 7.51 -5.38
CA ALA A 66 1.55 7.81 -6.78
C ALA A 66 0.19 7.23 -7.21
N ASP A 67 -0.09 5.98 -6.83
CA ASP A 67 -1.37 5.32 -7.11
C ASP A 67 -2.53 6.05 -6.43
N TYR A 68 -2.34 6.52 -5.19
CA TYR A 68 -3.35 7.30 -4.48
C TYR A 68 -3.61 8.66 -5.13
N GLU A 69 -2.56 9.34 -5.61
CA GLU A 69 -2.71 10.59 -6.35
C GLU A 69 -3.54 10.40 -7.63
N GLN A 70 -3.25 9.35 -8.40
CA GLN A 70 -4.04 9.00 -9.58
C GLN A 70 -5.49 8.62 -9.23
N TYR A 71 -5.69 7.82 -8.17
CA TYR A 71 -7.01 7.43 -7.69
C TYR A 71 -7.85 8.65 -7.27
N LYS A 72 -7.22 9.61 -6.58
CA LYS A 72 -7.87 10.83 -6.09
C LYS A 72 -8.41 11.68 -7.24
N GLU A 73 -7.66 11.86 -8.32
CA GLU A 73 -8.11 12.63 -9.49
C GLU A 73 -9.30 11.96 -10.20
N VAL A 74 -9.22 10.64 -10.43
CA VAL A 74 -10.29 9.88 -11.09
C VAL A 74 -11.59 9.92 -10.27
N HIS A 75 -11.50 9.79 -8.95
CA HIS A 75 -12.67 9.82 -8.07
C HIS A 75 -13.33 11.20 -8.00
N LEU A 76 -12.55 12.27 -7.90
CA LEU A 76 -13.08 13.64 -7.93
C LEU A 76 -13.81 13.93 -9.24
N ASP A 77 -13.27 13.48 -10.37
CA ASP A 77 -13.91 13.65 -11.67
C ASP A 77 -15.15 12.77 -11.86
N LEU A 78 -15.15 11.57 -11.30
CA LEU A 78 -16.32 10.70 -11.30
C LEU A 78 -17.46 11.33 -10.49
N ASP A 79 -17.17 11.85 -9.31
CA ASP A 79 -18.17 12.48 -8.45
C ASP A 79 -18.68 13.78 -9.05
N ARG A 80 -17.82 14.58 -9.70
CA ARG A 80 -18.23 15.75 -10.49
C ARG A 80 -19.18 15.36 -11.62
N ARG A 81 -18.87 14.31 -12.39
CA ARG A 81 -19.74 13.81 -13.47
C ARG A 81 -21.07 13.30 -12.96
N LYS A 82 -21.10 12.58 -11.83
CA LYS A 82 -22.34 12.13 -11.19
C LYS A 82 -23.22 13.31 -10.78
N MET A 83 -22.64 14.32 -10.14
CA MET A 83 -23.36 15.54 -9.74
C MET A 83 -23.91 16.30 -10.95
N GLN A 84 -23.12 16.45 -12.01
CA GLN A 84 -23.60 17.08 -13.25
C GLN A 84 -24.72 16.26 -13.91
N GLY A 85 -24.63 14.93 -13.91
CA GLY A 85 -25.68 14.05 -14.40
C GLY A 85 -26.99 14.22 -13.63
N LEU A 86 -26.93 14.34 -12.30
CA LEU A 86 -28.10 14.62 -11.45
C LEU A 86 -28.73 15.97 -11.80
N ILE A 87 -27.93 17.04 -11.92
CA ILE A 87 -28.41 18.37 -12.28
C ILE A 87 -29.10 18.35 -13.65
N ASN A 88 -28.43 17.79 -14.66
CA ASN A 88 -28.95 17.71 -16.03
C ASN A 88 -30.25 16.88 -16.10
N SER A 89 -30.30 15.76 -15.37
CA SER A 89 -31.51 14.94 -15.30
C SER A 89 -32.67 15.67 -14.63
N GLY A 90 -32.40 16.43 -13.56
CA GLY A 90 -33.41 17.25 -12.89
C GLY A 90 -33.93 18.39 -13.77
N GLU A 91 -33.06 19.02 -14.55
CA GLU A 91 -33.45 20.05 -15.53
C GLU A 91 -34.34 19.49 -16.64
N ALA A 92 -33.99 18.31 -17.19
CA ALA A 92 -34.80 17.64 -18.19
C ALA A 92 -36.22 17.33 -17.67
N ILE A 93 -36.34 16.85 -16.42
CA ILE A 93 -37.65 16.61 -15.79
C ILE A 93 -38.43 17.92 -15.67
N ARG A 94 -37.81 19.01 -15.20
CA ARG A 94 -38.48 20.32 -15.11
C ARG A 94 -38.94 20.83 -16.48
N GLN A 95 -38.11 20.69 -17.51
CA GLN A 95 -38.46 21.10 -18.87
C GLN A 95 -39.63 20.28 -19.44
N THR A 96 -39.62 18.96 -19.26
CA THR A 96 -40.72 18.09 -19.73
C THR A 96 -42.03 18.36 -18.98
N ALA A 97 -41.98 18.67 -17.68
CA ALA A 97 -43.14 19.07 -16.91
C ALA A 97 -43.73 20.40 -17.42
N LEU A 98 -42.90 21.41 -17.66
CA LEU A 98 -43.32 22.71 -18.20
C LEU A 98 -43.87 22.60 -19.64
N GLN A 99 -43.27 21.74 -20.47
CA GLN A 99 -43.79 21.48 -21.81
C GLN A 99 -45.16 20.80 -21.75
N SER A 100 -45.36 19.88 -20.80
CA SER A 100 -46.64 19.19 -20.60
C SER A 100 -47.74 20.17 -20.18
N THR A 101 -47.47 21.07 -19.23
CA THR A 101 -48.46 22.08 -18.79
C THR A 101 -48.70 23.17 -19.83
N SER A 102 -47.69 23.58 -20.60
CA SER A 102 -47.86 24.54 -21.70
C SER A 102 -48.73 23.99 -22.85
N LYS A 103 -48.73 22.66 -23.04
CA LYS A 103 -49.57 21.99 -24.04
C LYS A 103 -51.03 21.89 -23.62
N GLU A 104 -51.30 21.87 -22.31
CA GLU A 104 -52.65 21.87 -21.77
C GLU A 104 -53.29 23.26 -21.69
N PHE A 105 -52.51 24.34 -21.73
CA PHE A 105 -53.04 25.72 -21.65
C PHE A 105 -53.41 26.34 -23.00
N ASN A 106 -53.04 25.73 -24.13
CA ASN A 106 -53.40 26.20 -25.47
C ASN A 106 -54.62 25.47 -26.08
N GLY A 107 -55.37 24.74 -25.27
CA GLY A 107 -56.49 23.89 -25.72
C GLY A 107 -57.90 24.34 -25.31
N VAL A 108 -58.10 25.50 -24.65
CA VAL A 108 -59.46 25.91 -24.27
C VAL A 108 -59.70 27.41 -24.42
N SER A 109 -60.35 27.78 -25.52
CA SER A 109 -61.27 28.91 -25.64
C SER A 109 -62.06 28.76 -26.94
N SER A 110 -63.22 28.11 -26.86
CA SER A 110 -64.52 28.58 -27.37
C SER A 110 -65.48 27.45 -27.76
N SER A 111 -66.65 27.50 -27.11
CA SER A 111 -67.98 27.26 -27.70
C SER A 111 -68.47 25.83 -27.98
N SER A 112 -69.29 25.34 -27.02
CA SER A 112 -70.74 25.05 -27.16
C SER A 112 -71.28 24.13 -28.28
N SER A 113 -72.09 23.17 -27.81
CA SER A 113 -73.33 22.59 -28.38
C SER A 113 -73.25 21.37 -29.32
N ASP A 114 -73.80 20.28 -28.79
CA ASP A 114 -74.79 19.32 -29.33
C ASP A 114 -74.70 18.69 -30.74
N ASN A 115 -74.98 17.39 -30.69
CA ASN A 115 -75.78 16.55 -31.59
C ASN A 115 -75.13 15.67 -32.67
N ASN A 116 -75.67 14.45 -32.68
CA ASN A 116 -75.39 13.29 -33.53
C ASN A 116 -75.83 13.48 -35.01
N ASN A 117 -75.33 12.55 -35.84
CA ASN A 117 -75.81 12.05 -37.14
C ASN A 117 -75.14 12.54 -38.44
N ASP A 118 -74.53 11.55 -39.12
CA ASP A 118 -74.61 11.16 -40.54
C ASP A 118 -74.67 12.20 -41.69
N ILE A 119 -73.59 12.22 -42.50
CA ILE A 119 -73.44 12.12 -44.00
C ILE A 119 -74.38 12.98 -44.92
N PRO A 120 -74.01 13.53 -46.14
CA PRO A 120 -72.72 13.60 -46.90
C PRO A 120 -72.35 14.99 -47.54
N ARG A 121 -71.12 15.06 -48.10
CA ARG A 121 -70.65 15.78 -49.33
C ARG A 121 -70.72 17.32 -49.40
N THR A 122 -69.56 17.97 -49.56
CA THR A 122 -69.14 18.67 -50.82
C THR A 122 -67.63 18.95 -50.84
N ALA A 123 -67.07 18.92 -52.04
CA ALA A 123 -65.65 18.87 -52.39
C ALA A 123 -64.83 20.14 -52.06
N THR A 124 -63.52 19.98 -51.84
CA THR A 124 -62.48 20.62 -52.66
C THR A 124 -61.12 19.93 -52.49
N ASN A 125 -60.41 19.84 -53.61
CA ASN A 125 -59.22 19.04 -53.86
C ASN A 125 -57.98 19.49 -53.07
N LYS A 126 -57.18 18.52 -52.58
CA LYS A 126 -55.70 18.56 -52.64
C LYS A 126 -55.09 17.17 -52.40
N LYS A 127 -54.85 16.44 -53.51
CA LYS A 127 -53.92 15.31 -53.57
C LYS A 127 -52.53 15.78 -53.11
N ARG A 128 -51.94 15.13 -52.09
CA ARG A 128 -50.48 15.08 -51.93
C ARG A 128 -50.03 13.62 -51.83
N LYS A 129 -49.00 13.34 -52.61
CA LYS A 129 -48.45 12.03 -53.00
C LYS A 129 -47.92 11.25 -51.80
N ALA A 130 -48.19 9.95 -51.79
CA ALA A 130 -47.48 8.97 -50.98
C ALA A 130 -45.99 8.99 -51.33
N SER A 131 -45.13 9.14 -50.32
CA SER A 131 -43.70 8.87 -50.45
C SER A 131 -43.38 7.59 -49.70
N THR A 132 -42.76 6.68 -50.44
CA THR A 132 -42.32 5.35 -50.03
C THR A 132 -41.23 5.46 -48.96
N GLY A 133 -41.63 5.50 -47.70
CA GLY A 133 -40.75 5.38 -46.54
C GLY A 133 -40.61 3.92 -46.16
N LYS A 134 -39.45 3.33 -46.46
CA LYS A 134 -39.04 1.98 -46.05
C LYS A 134 -39.06 1.91 -44.51
N PHE A 135 -40.13 1.37 -43.94
CA PHE A 135 -40.24 1.11 -42.50
C PHE A 135 -39.24 0.00 -42.14
N CYS A 136 -38.11 0.37 -41.57
CA CYS A 136 -37.27 -0.56 -40.83
C CYS A 136 -38.05 -0.96 -39.56
N SER A 137 -38.73 -2.11 -39.58
CA SER A 137 -39.35 -2.69 -38.40
C SER A 137 -38.27 -3.00 -37.37
N LYS A 138 -38.15 -2.19 -36.32
CA LYS A 138 -37.40 -2.57 -35.12
C LYS A 138 -38.11 -3.79 -34.54
N LYS A 139 -37.54 -4.98 -34.72
CA LYS A 139 -38.06 -6.24 -34.20
C LYS A 139 -38.24 -6.08 -32.68
N THR A 140 -39.47 -6.02 -32.21
CA THR A 140 -39.75 -5.94 -30.77
C THR A 140 -39.39 -7.29 -30.16
N ARG A 141 -38.40 -7.26 -29.26
CA ARG A 141 -37.89 -8.44 -28.57
C ARG A 141 -39.02 -9.19 -27.86
N THR A 142 -39.07 -10.50 -28.01
CA THR A 142 -40.12 -11.30 -27.35
C THR A 142 -39.86 -11.40 -25.85
N LYS A 143 -40.92 -11.57 -25.05
CA LYS A 143 -40.81 -11.71 -23.58
C LYS A 143 -39.84 -12.83 -23.15
N ARG A 144 -39.71 -13.89 -23.95
CA ARG A 144 -38.75 -14.99 -23.73
C ARG A 144 -37.31 -14.54 -23.96
N GLU A 145 -37.05 -13.84 -25.05
CA GLU A 145 -35.71 -13.31 -25.33
C GLU A 145 -35.26 -12.32 -24.25
N SER A 146 -36.15 -11.49 -23.70
CA SER A 146 -35.81 -10.58 -22.59
C SER A 146 -35.49 -11.33 -21.29
N LEU A 147 -36.23 -12.41 -21.00
CA LEU A 147 -35.98 -13.27 -19.84
C LEU A 147 -34.61 -13.95 -19.94
N ASP A 148 -34.26 -14.48 -21.11
CA ASP A 148 -32.96 -15.14 -21.34
C ASP A 148 -31.77 -14.18 -21.19
N LEU A 149 -31.93 -12.90 -21.53
CA LEU A 149 -30.88 -11.92 -21.26
C LEU A 149 -30.80 -11.57 -19.79
N LEU A 150 -31.92 -11.41 -19.11
CA LEU A 150 -31.93 -11.16 -17.68
C LEU A 150 -31.24 -12.31 -16.94
N LEU A 151 -31.57 -13.56 -17.29
CA LEU A 151 -30.97 -14.75 -16.68
C LEU A 151 -29.45 -14.78 -16.91
N ARG A 152 -29.00 -14.49 -18.14
CA ARG A 152 -27.57 -14.45 -18.47
C ARG A 152 -26.83 -13.35 -17.71
N VAL A 153 -27.42 -12.16 -17.60
CA VAL A 153 -26.84 -11.03 -16.85
C VAL A 153 -26.76 -11.34 -15.35
N VAL A 154 -27.81 -11.95 -14.78
CA VAL A 154 -27.82 -12.37 -13.38
C VAL A 154 -26.79 -13.46 -13.12
N SER A 155 -26.71 -14.50 -13.97
CA SER A 155 -25.70 -15.55 -13.85
C SER A 155 -24.27 -15.01 -13.97
N GLU A 156 -24.04 -14.06 -14.86
CA GLU A 156 -22.74 -13.39 -15.00
C GLU A 156 -22.41 -12.53 -13.77
N GLY A 157 -23.39 -11.83 -13.21
CA GLY A 157 -23.27 -11.05 -11.98
C GLY A 157 -22.91 -11.94 -10.77
N VAL A 158 -23.62 -13.07 -10.60
CA VAL A 158 -23.33 -14.04 -9.52
C VAL A 158 -21.95 -14.66 -9.69
N SER A 159 -21.56 -15.00 -10.92
CA SER A 159 -20.23 -15.57 -11.19
C SER A 159 -19.10 -14.58 -10.90
N LYS A 160 -19.31 -13.28 -11.18
CA LYS A 160 -18.35 -12.22 -10.87
C LYS A 160 -18.23 -11.98 -9.36
N LEU A 161 -19.36 -12.00 -8.65
CA LEU A 161 -19.37 -11.84 -7.19
C LEU A 161 -18.68 -13.01 -6.49
N SER A 162 -18.97 -14.24 -6.91
CA SER A 162 -18.32 -15.44 -6.38
C SER A 162 -16.80 -15.41 -6.54
N LYS A 163 -16.29 -14.93 -7.69
CA LYS A 163 -14.85 -14.80 -7.91
C LYS A 163 -14.21 -13.75 -7.01
N ALA A 164 -14.88 -12.62 -6.81
CA ALA A 164 -14.41 -11.59 -5.90
C ALA A 164 -14.36 -12.08 -4.45
N ASP A 165 -15.35 -12.87 -4.03
CA ASP A 165 -15.37 -13.49 -2.70
C ASP A 165 -14.24 -14.52 -2.53
N ASP A 166 -13.96 -15.33 -3.56
CA ASP A 166 -12.85 -16.30 -3.56
C ASP A 166 -11.49 -15.60 -3.50
N GLU A 167 -11.31 -14.51 -4.23
CA GLU A 167 -10.09 -13.67 -4.21
C GLU A 167 -9.89 -13.03 -2.83
N MET A 168 -10.96 -12.47 -2.24
CA MET A 168 -10.92 -11.92 -0.89
C MET A 168 -10.60 -12.99 0.16
N ALA A 169 -11.15 -14.19 0.02
CA ALA A 169 -10.85 -15.30 0.91
C ALA A 169 -9.40 -15.79 0.76
N ALA A 170 -8.83 -15.73 -0.44
CA ALA A 170 -7.42 -16.05 -0.68
C ALA A 170 -6.49 -15.03 -0.01
N ILE A 171 -6.77 -13.73 -0.16
CA ILE A 171 -6.00 -12.64 0.48
C ILE A 171 -6.05 -12.77 2.01
N GLN A 172 -7.21 -13.10 2.58
CA GLN A 172 -7.34 -13.30 4.02
C GLN A 172 -6.52 -14.50 4.52
N ARG A 173 -6.47 -15.59 3.75
CA ARG A 173 -5.64 -16.76 4.08
C ARG A 173 -4.15 -16.41 4.08
N GLU A 174 -3.69 -15.73 3.03
CA GLU A 174 -2.30 -15.28 2.93
C GLU A 174 -1.92 -14.34 4.10
N ARG A 175 -2.81 -13.42 4.47
CA ARG A 175 -2.58 -12.54 5.62
C ARG A 175 -2.48 -13.32 6.94
N LEU A 176 -3.34 -14.32 7.14
CA LEU A 176 -3.30 -15.17 8.34
C LEU A 176 -2.04 -16.03 8.39
N GLU A 177 -1.55 -16.50 7.23
CA GLU A 177 -0.28 -17.23 7.13
C GLU A 177 0.91 -16.33 7.47
N PHE A 178 0.94 -15.11 6.93
CA PHE A 178 1.95 -14.11 7.29
C PHE A 178 1.96 -13.83 8.80
N ASP A 179 0.80 -13.60 9.42
CA ASP A 179 0.72 -13.33 10.86
C ASP A 179 1.19 -14.54 11.70
N ARG A 180 0.96 -15.78 11.23
CA ARG A 180 1.48 -17.00 11.87
C ARG A 180 3.00 -17.10 11.75
N GLU A 181 3.56 -16.80 10.59
CA GLU A 181 5.01 -16.80 10.36
C GLU A 181 5.71 -15.75 11.22
N GLN A 182 5.18 -14.52 11.28
CA GLN A 182 5.71 -13.48 12.16
C GLN A 182 5.69 -13.90 13.64
N SER A 183 4.61 -14.56 14.06
CA SER A 183 4.51 -15.11 15.41
C SER A 183 5.52 -16.22 15.68
N ALA A 184 5.83 -17.05 14.68
CA ALA A 184 6.85 -18.11 14.79
C ALA A 184 8.26 -17.51 14.89
N LEU A 185 8.58 -16.53 14.05
CA LEU A 185 9.86 -15.83 14.06
C LEU A 185 10.10 -15.14 15.42
N ALA A 186 9.09 -14.48 15.97
CA ALA A 186 9.20 -13.85 17.29
C ALA A 186 9.51 -14.87 18.41
N ARG A 187 8.92 -16.07 18.34
CA ARG A 187 9.23 -17.15 19.30
C ARG A 187 10.66 -17.65 19.15
N GLU A 188 11.13 -17.79 17.91
CA GLU A 188 12.51 -18.20 17.64
C GLU A 188 13.51 -17.18 18.17
N GLN A 189 13.29 -15.89 17.92
CA GLN A 189 14.12 -14.80 18.45
C GLN A 189 14.18 -14.82 19.98
N LEU A 190 13.02 -15.03 20.64
CA LEU A 190 12.98 -15.18 22.10
C LEU A 190 13.74 -16.42 22.59
N SER A 191 13.67 -17.53 21.85
CA SER A 191 14.41 -18.75 22.19
C SER A 191 15.93 -18.53 22.09
N PHE A 192 16.38 -17.87 21.03
CA PHE A 192 17.78 -17.53 20.82
C PHE A 192 18.30 -16.55 21.88
N ALA A 193 17.50 -15.52 22.22
CA ALA A 193 17.85 -14.58 23.29
C ALA A 193 17.98 -15.29 24.65
N ARG A 194 17.09 -16.24 24.95
CA ARG A 194 17.18 -17.07 26.17
C ARG A 194 18.45 -17.91 26.19
N GLU A 195 18.80 -18.54 25.07
CA GLU A 195 20.01 -19.35 24.96
C GLU A 195 21.28 -18.50 25.16
N GLN A 196 21.34 -17.31 24.56
CA GLN A 196 22.43 -16.37 24.80
C GLN A 196 22.55 -15.94 26.26
N ALA A 197 21.42 -15.70 26.93
CA ALA A 197 21.41 -15.35 28.35
C ALA A 197 22.01 -16.48 29.21
N ILE A 198 21.66 -17.74 28.92
CA ILE A 198 22.22 -18.92 29.61
C ILE A 198 23.74 -19.00 29.39
N VAL A 199 24.21 -18.82 28.16
CA VAL A 199 25.65 -18.85 27.86
C VAL A 199 26.40 -17.71 28.55
N ALA A 200 25.82 -16.52 28.60
CA ALA A 200 26.40 -15.38 29.31
C ALA A 200 26.50 -15.64 30.83
N GLU A 201 25.45 -16.23 31.41
CA GLU A 201 25.42 -16.62 32.83
C GLU A 201 26.49 -17.68 33.14
N GLN A 202 26.65 -18.69 32.27
CA GLN A 202 27.70 -19.70 32.43
C GLN A 202 29.10 -19.07 32.38
N ARG A 203 29.37 -18.20 31.41
CA ARG A 203 30.67 -17.48 31.32
C ARG A 203 30.94 -16.64 32.56
N TYR A 204 29.91 -15.99 33.09
CA TYR A 204 30.04 -15.21 34.32
C TYR A 204 30.36 -16.11 35.52
N ALA A 205 29.65 -17.24 35.66
CA ALA A 205 29.92 -18.21 36.72
C ALA A 205 31.33 -18.82 36.63
N GLU A 206 31.79 -19.14 35.43
CA GLU A 206 33.17 -19.61 35.18
C GLU A 206 34.20 -18.55 35.58
N SER A 207 34.00 -17.30 35.18
CA SER A 207 34.88 -16.20 35.57
C SER A 207 34.94 -16.01 37.09
N GLN A 208 33.80 -16.15 37.78
CA GLN A 208 33.74 -16.08 39.25
C GLN A 208 34.50 -17.25 39.90
N ARG A 209 34.34 -18.46 39.36
CA ARG A 209 35.10 -19.64 39.84
C ARG A 209 36.60 -19.43 39.70
N VAL A 210 37.07 -18.98 38.54
CA VAL A 210 38.50 -18.70 38.30
C VAL A 210 39.02 -17.65 39.29
N MET A 211 38.28 -16.56 39.52
CA MET A 211 38.68 -15.53 40.46
C MET A 211 38.80 -16.08 41.90
N ILE A 212 37.83 -16.88 42.34
CA ILE A 212 37.84 -17.49 43.67
C ILE A 212 39.05 -18.42 43.82
N THR A 213 39.35 -19.25 42.82
CA THR A 213 40.51 -20.15 42.84
C THR A 213 41.82 -19.36 42.93
N LEU A 214 41.99 -18.30 42.15
CA LEU A 214 43.19 -17.45 42.21
C LEU A 214 43.35 -16.78 43.59
N LEU A 215 42.25 -16.34 44.21
CA LEU A 215 42.30 -15.77 45.56
C LEU A 215 42.68 -16.82 46.62
N GLN A 216 42.21 -18.06 46.47
CA GLN A 216 42.59 -19.16 47.36
C GLN A 216 44.09 -19.48 47.23
N GLU A 217 44.61 -19.63 46.01
CA GLU A 217 46.04 -19.86 45.75
C GLU A 217 46.91 -18.74 46.32
N PHE A 218 46.48 -17.48 46.19
CA PHE A 218 47.19 -16.34 46.75
C PHE A 218 47.27 -16.39 48.28
N VAL A 219 46.16 -16.74 48.95
CA VAL A 219 46.10 -16.89 50.40
C VAL A 219 46.98 -18.05 50.88
N GLU A 220 46.97 -19.17 50.16
CA GLU A 220 47.81 -20.34 50.48
C GLU A 220 49.30 -20.04 50.28
N SER A 221 49.67 -19.36 49.20
CA SER A 221 51.04 -18.90 48.97
C SER A 221 51.53 -17.99 50.11
N LYS A 222 50.69 -17.07 50.58
CA LYS A 222 51.01 -16.19 51.72
C LYS A 222 51.11 -16.90 53.07
N LYS A 223 50.50 -18.07 53.23
CA LYS A 223 50.64 -18.90 54.43
C LYS A 223 51.97 -19.66 54.47
N GLN A 224 52.53 -20.05 53.32
CA GLN A 224 53.82 -20.76 53.26
C GLN A 224 55.04 -19.84 53.38
N GLU A 225 54.84 -18.53 53.22
CA GLU A 225 55.90 -17.51 53.33
C GLU A 225 56.16 -17.04 54.78
N LYS A 226 55.43 -17.59 55.77
CA LYS A 226 55.59 -17.34 57.22
C LYS A 226 56.04 -18.61 57.94
#